data_AF-A0A916C3A2-F1
#
_entry.id   AF-A0A916C3A2-F1
#
_cell.length_a   1.000
_cell.length_b   1.000
_cell.length_c   1.000
_cell.angle_alpha   90.00
_cell.angle_beta   90.00
_cell.angle_gamma   90.00
#
_symmetry.space_group_name_H-M   'P 1'
#
loop_
_entity.id
_entity.type
_entity.pdbx_description
1 polymer ?
#
loop_
_entity_poly.entity_id
_entity_poly.type
_entity_poly.pdbx_seq_one_letter_code
_entity_poly.pdbx_strand_id
1 'polypeptide(L)'
;MDVLNLSAPNLPLNLITTLVISIILGFAFSFFRGASMGRLIFSVIASIAGFYFGQFIAGVFHWNFVVWNGVHLIEGILGSLLVLWVINS
;
A
#
# COMPACT_ATOMS: atom_id res chain seq x y z
N MET A 1 -17.10 -39.37 4.67
CA MET A 1 -15.82 -38.83 5.18
C MET A 1 -15.55 -37.57 4.38
N ASP A 2 -16.08 -36.44 4.86
CA ASP A 2 -15.88 -35.15 4.22
C ASP A 2 -14.45 -34.70 4.51
N VAL A 3 -13.60 -34.86 3.52
CA VAL A 3 -12.25 -34.31 3.52
C VAL A 3 -12.43 -32.80 3.61
N LEU A 4 -12.10 -32.22 4.76
CA LEU A 4 -12.02 -30.78 4.98
C LEU A 4 -11.18 -30.19 3.85
N ASN A 5 -11.86 -29.65 2.84
CA ASN A 5 -11.24 -28.91 1.77
C ASN A 5 -10.80 -27.58 2.39
N LEU A 6 -9.65 -27.61 3.04
CA LEU A 6 -8.89 -26.44 3.49
C LEU A 6 -8.35 -25.76 2.22
N SER A 7 -9.25 -25.29 1.35
CA SER A 7 -8.90 -24.31 0.35
C SER A 7 -8.37 -23.12 1.12
N ALA A 8 -7.06 -22.91 1.05
CA ALA A 8 -6.40 -21.75 1.63
C ALA A 8 -7.26 -20.51 1.31
N PRO A 9 -7.51 -19.61 2.28
CA PRO A 9 -8.30 -18.43 2.01
C PRO A 9 -7.67 -17.74 0.79
N ASN A 10 -8.42 -17.69 -0.31
CA ASN A 10 -8.01 -16.98 -1.52
C ASN A 10 -7.91 -15.51 -1.12
N LEU A 11 -6.73 -15.09 -0.68
CA LEU A 11 -6.46 -13.71 -0.35
C LEU A 11 -6.75 -12.89 -1.61
N PRO A 12 -7.62 -11.87 -1.52
CA PRO A 12 -8.03 -11.14 -2.69
C PRO A 12 -6.80 -10.41 -3.25
N LEU A 13 -6.62 -10.53 -4.57
CA LEU A 13 -5.40 -10.10 -5.27
C LEU A 13 -5.13 -8.60 -5.10
N ASN A 14 -6.18 -7.80 -4.89
CA ASN A 14 -6.11 -6.38 -4.57
C ASN A 14 -5.34 -6.08 -3.27
N LEU A 15 -5.51 -6.89 -2.22
CA LEU A 15 -4.78 -6.74 -0.96
C LEU A 15 -3.32 -7.07 -1.16
N ILE A 16 -3.02 -8.15 -1.88
CA ILE A 16 -1.64 -8.55 -2.17
C ILE A 16 -0.93 -7.46 -2.97
N THR A 17 -1.55 -6.96 -4.04
CA THR A 17 -0.95 -5.88 -4.87
C THR A 17 -0.75 -4.60 -4.07
N THR A 18 -1.76 -4.17 -3.30
CA THR A 18 -1.65 -3.00 -2.41
C THR A 18 -0.48 -3.14 -1.44
N LEU A 19 -0.36 -4.29 -0.79
CA LEU A 19 0.64 -4.54 0.25
C LEU A 19 2.05 -4.63 -0.35
N VAL A 20 2.22 -5.32 -1.48
CA VAL A 20 3.50 -5.40 -2.19
C VAL A 20 3.97 -4.02 -2.64
N ILE A 21 3.11 -3.23 -3.29
CA ILE A 21 3.48 -1.91 -3.82
C ILE A 21 3.83 -0.95 -2.68
N SER A 22 2.99 -0.91 -1.64
CA SER A 22 3.22 -0.01 -0.49
C SER A 22 4.48 -0.38 0.30
N ILE A 23 4.82 -1.67 0.44
CA ILE A 23 6.11 -2.11 0.99
C ILE A 23 7.25 -1.59 0.11
N ILE A 24 7.22 -1.83 -1.20
CA ILE A 24 8.28 -1.41 -2.11
C ILE A 24 8.51 0.09 -2.02
N LEU A 25 7.45 0.89 -1.99
CA LEU A 25 7.53 2.35 -1.83
C LEU A 25 8.16 2.76 -0.49
N GLY A 26 7.70 2.17 0.61
CA GLY A 26 8.22 2.49 1.94
C GLY A 26 9.70 2.14 2.09
N PHE A 27 10.11 1.00 1.53
CA PHE A 27 11.52 0.61 1.46
C PHE A 27 12.33 1.56 0.59
N ALA A 28 11.91 1.78 -0.66
CA ALA A 28 12.61 2.65 -1.60
C ALA A 28 12.82 4.04 -1.01
N PHE A 29 11.76 4.66 -0.49
CA PHE A 29 11.83 5.99 0.12
C PHE A 29 12.78 6.04 1.33
N SER A 30 12.72 5.03 2.20
CA SER A 30 13.59 4.94 3.39
C SER A 30 15.07 4.81 3.01
N PHE A 31 15.36 3.99 1.99
CA PHE A 31 16.72 3.82 1.47
C PHE A 31 17.24 5.11 0.83
N PHE A 32 16.42 5.80 0.02
CA PHE A 32 16.80 7.09 -0.57
C PHE A 32 17.16 8.16 0.46
N ARG A 33 16.57 8.11 1.66
CA ARG A 33 16.86 9.05 2.75
C ARG A 33 17.93 8.58 3.75
N GLY A 34 18.53 7.40 3.55
CA GLY A 34 19.52 6.86 4.48
C GLY A 34 18.96 6.59 5.88
N ALA A 35 17.70 6.17 5.98
CA ALA A 35 17.02 6.00 7.26
C ALA A 35 17.55 4.81 8.06
N SER A 36 17.53 4.91 9.40
CA SER A 36 17.83 3.79 10.29
C SER A 36 16.77 2.69 10.22
N MET A 37 17.12 1.46 10.63
CA MET A 37 16.21 0.29 10.55
C MET A 37 14.85 0.53 11.23
N GLY A 38 14.81 1.26 12.35
CA GLY A 38 13.56 1.63 13.01
C GLY A 38 12.70 2.58 12.18
N ARG A 39 13.30 3.57 11.51
CA ARG A 39 12.60 4.48 10.60
C ARG A 39 12.12 3.77 9.34
N LEU A 40 12.83 2.73 8.89
CA LEU A 40 12.39 1.92 7.76
C LEU A 40 11.06 1.23 8.05
N ILE A 41 10.96 0.54 9.19
CA ILE A 41 9.72 -0.16 9.58
C ILE A 41 8.57 0.84 9.68
N PHE A 42 8.80 1.98 10.34
CA PHE A 42 7.81 3.03 10.45
C PHE A 42 7.37 3.58 9.09
N SER A 43 8.32 3.77 8.17
CA SER A 43 8.03 4.23 6.81
C SER A 43 7.25 3.21 5.99
N VAL A 44 7.52 1.91 6.15
CA VAL A 44 6.72 0.86 5.51
C VAL A 44 5.27 0.89 6.02
N ILE A 45 5.07 0.97 7.34
CA ILE A 45 3.73 1.06 7.94
C ILE A 45 3.01 2.33 7.45
N ALA A 46 3.70 3.47 7.46
CA ALA A 46 3.14 4.73 7.01
C ALA A 46 2.82 4.74 5.51
N SER A 47 3.66 4.09 4.69
CA SER A 47 3.42 3.89 3.27
C SER A 47 2.16 3.06 3.02
N ILE A 48 1.96 1.97 3.77
CA ILE A 48 0.74 1.14 3.71
C ILE A 48 -0.48 1.99 4.07
N ALA A 49 -0.43 2.72 5.18
CA ALA A 49 -1.52 3.59 5.63
C ALA A 49 -1.84 4.68 4.59
N GLY A 50 -0.82 5.34 4.03
CA GLY A 50 -0.98 6.34 2.98
C GLY A 50 -1.56 5.75 1.70
N PHE A 51 -1.21 4.52 1.35
CA PHE A 51 -1.77 3.85 0.18
C PHE A 51 -3.27 3.64 0.32
N TYR A 52 -3.70 3.09 1.47
CA TYR A 52 -5.13 2.91 1.77
C TYR A 52 -5.87 4.25 1.83
N PHE A 53 -5.24 5.29 2.37
CA PHE A 53 -5.83 6.63 2.39
C PHE A 53 -6.03 7.18 0.97
N GLY A 54 -5.05 6.99 0.09
CA GLY A 54 -5.16 7.34 -1.33
C GLY A 54 -6.28 6.58 -2.05
N GLN A 55 -6.40 5.27 -1.81
CA GLN A 55 -7.52 4.44 -2.31
C GLN A 55 -8.87 4.96 -1.83
N PHE A 56 -8.98 5.30 -0.55
CA PHE A 56 -10.21 5.81 0.04
C PHE A 56 -10.64 7.13 -0.59
N ILE A 57 -9.70 8.08 -0.75
CA ILE A 57 -9.96 9.35 -1.45
C ILE A 57 -10.43 9.06 -2.88
N ALA A 58 -9.72 8.21 -3.62
CA ALA A 58 -10.10 7.88 -4.99
C ALA A 58 -11.53 7.30 -5.09
N GLY A 59 -11.89 6.41 -4.15
CA GLY A 59 -13.23 5.85 -4.04
C GLY A 59 -14.30 6.89 -3.72
N VAL A 60 -14.01 7.84 -2.82
CA VAL A 60 -14.94 8.92 -2.43
C VAL A 60 -15.16 9.91 -3.58
N PHE A 61 -14.11 10.28 -4.32
CA PHE A 61 -14.21 11.24 -5.41
C PHE A 61 -14.48 10.60 -6.78
N HIS A 62 -14.69 9.28 -6.82
CA HIS A 62 -14.87 8.50 -8.05
C HIS A 62 -13.76 8.72 -9.10
N TRP A 63 -12.52 8.89 -8.64
CA TRP A 63 -11.36 9.05 -9.51
C TRP A 63 -10.97 7.69 -10.09
N ASN A 64 -10.84 7.62 -11.42
CA ASN A 64 -10.57 6.38 -12.15
C ASN A 64 -9.34 6.52 -13.04
N PHE A 65 -8.28 7.19 -12.55
CA PHE A 65 -7.11 7.47 -13.39
C PHE A 65 -6.43 6.19 -13.87
N VAL A 66 -6.06 5.28 -12.96
CA VAL A 66 -5.58 3.94 -13.30
C VAL A 66 -6.04 2.95 -12.23
N VAL A 67 -6.99 2.10 -12.60
CA VAL A 67 -7.53 1.04 -11.72
C VAL A 67 -7.05 -0.31 -12.24
N TRP A 68 -6.32 -1.06 -11.41
CA TRP A 68 -5.89 -2.42 -11.72
C TRP A 68 -6.45 -3.40 -10.68
N ASN A 69 -7.29 -4.34 -11.10
CA ASN A 69 -7.94 -5.30 -10.20
C ASN A 69 -8.65 -4.65 -8.99
N GLY A 70 -9.29 -3.50 -9.20
CA GLY A 70 -9.97 -2.74 -8.15
C GLY A 70 -9.06 -1.91 -7.24
N VAL A 71 -7.78 -1.75 -7.60
CA VAL A 71 -6.80 -0.93 -6.90
C VAL A 71 -6.54 0.35 -7.70
N HIS A 72 -6.83 1.52 -7.13
CA HIS A 72 -6.52 2.85 -7.65
C HIS A 72 -5.02 3.14 -7.52
N LEU A 73 -4.22 2.67 -8.48
CA LEU A 73 -2.77 2.58 -8.33
C LEU A 73 -2.12 3.94 -8.13
N ILE A 74 -2.49 4.92 -8.96
CA ILE A 74 -1.86 6.25 -8.93
C ILE A 74 -2.17 6.94 -7.60
N GLU A 75 -3.44 6.92 -7.21
CA GLU A 75 -3.94 7.57 -6.02
C GLU A 75 -3.37 6.92 -4.75
N GLY A 76 -3.26 5.59 -4.74
CA GLY A 76 -2.56 4.86 -3.69
C GLY A 76 -1.08 5.27 -3.60
N ILE A 77 -0.35 5.29 -4.72
CA ILE A 77 1.06 5.71 -4.75
C ILE A 77 1.21 7.15 -4.24
N LEU A 78 0.37 8.07 -4.71
CA LEU A 78 0.38 9.47 -4.29
C LEU A 78 0.09 9.61 -2.80
N GLY A 79 -0.91 8.87 -2.29
CA GLY A 79 -1.22 8.83 -0.86
C GLY A 79 -0.06 8.33 -0.01
N SER A 80 0.59 7.22 -0.41
CA SER A 80 1.79 6.72 0.25
C SER A 80 2.92 7.75 0.26
N LEU A 81 3.21 8.34 -0.88
CA LEU A 81 4.29 9.32 -1.01
C LEU A 81 4.03 10.59 -0.18
N LEU A 82 2.78 11.06 -0.15
CA LEU A 82 2.39 12.22 0.65
C LEU A 82 2.59 11.96 2.14
N VAL A 83 2.11 10.81 2.64
CA VAL A 83 2.31 10.45 4.06
C VAL A 83 3.80 10.28 4.38
N LEU A 84 4.54 9.56 3.54
CA LEU A 84 5.99 9.38 3.69
C LEU A 84 6.75 10.70 3.68
N TRP A 85 6.33 11.65 2.87
CA TRP A 85 6.90 12.99 2.84
C TRP A 85 6.62 13.73 4.14
N VAL A 86 5.36 13.78 4.60
CA VAL A 86 4.94 14.48 5.84
C VAL A 86 5.65 13.96 7.09
N ILE A 87 5.83 12.64 7.23
CA ILE A 87 6.47 12.08 8.43
C ILE A 87 8.00 12.25 8.43
N ASN A 88 8.60 12.57 7.28
CA ASN A 88 10.05 12.68 7.11
C ASN A 88 10.51 14.08 6.69
N SER A 89 9.60 15.05 6.56
CA SER A 89 9.86 16.49 6.43
C SER A 89 10.11 17.11 7.79
#